data_AF-A0AAJ4T698-F1
#
_entry.id   AF-A0AAJ4T698-F1
#
_cell.length_a   1.000
_cell.length_b   1.000
_cell.length_c   1.000
_cell.angle_alpha   90.00
_cell.angle_beta   90.00
_cell.angle_gamma   90.00
#
_symmetry.space_group_name_H-M   'P 1'
#
loop_
_entity.id
_entity.type
_entity.pdbx_description
1 polymer ?
#
loop_
_entity_poly.entity_id
_entity_poly.type
_entity_poly.pdbx_seq_one_letter_code
_entity_poly.pdbx_strand_id
1 'polypeptide(L)'
;MLATIAPRHTAPSLTVLCAALLVAACAPMSARYSQEQLPNAVKVPDGHQVAMQTVGVGKIAYECKAKKDMTGHEWVFVGPDAALNDRSGMQVGTYVGPPATWANLDGSKVTATQVAVAPAGAGNIPYQLVKANPATGSGAMQGVSYIQRVATSGGVAPSSPCGMESIGAKQWVPYQADYIFWKAA
;
A
#
# COMPACT_ATOMS: atom_id res chain seq x y z
N MET A 1 -25.47 -19.38 -93.07
CA MET A 1 -26.67 -18.51 -93.22
C MET A 1 -27.38 -18.54 -91.88
N LEU A 2 -27.57 -17.48 -91.09
CA LEU A 2 -27.46 -16.03 -91.24
C LEU A 2 -26.74 -15.44 -90.01
N ALA A 3 -26.13 -14.27 -90.20
CA ALA A 3 -25.62 -13.42 -89.14
C ALA A 3 -26.75 -12.64 -88.44
N THR A 4 -26.60 -12.38 -87.13
CA THR A 4 -27.32 -11.29 -86.46
C THR A 4 -26.38 -10.64 -85.44
N ILE A 5 -26.21 -9.33 -85.57
CA ILE A 5 -25.41 -8.43 -84.74
C ILE A 5 -26.36 -7.60 -83.86
N ALA A 6 -26.01 -7.37 -82.59
CA ALA A 6 -26.16 -6.11 -81.80
C ALA A 6 -26.26 -6.39 -80.28
N PRO A 7 -26.13 -5.39 -79.38
CA PRO A 7 -25.08 -4.38 -79.25
C PRO A 7 -24.40 -4.42 -77.85
N ARG A 8 -23.33 -3.63 -77.71
CA ARG A 8 -22.52 -3.48 -76.49
C ARG A 8 -23.17 -2.50 -75.50
N HIS A 9 -23.17 -2.83 -74.21
CA HIS A 9 -23.33 -1.86 -73.13
C HIS A 9 -22.13 -1.90 -72.17
N THR A 10 -21.56 -0.73 -71.96
CA THR A 10 -20.35 -0.42 -71.22
C THR A 10 -20.62 -0.03 -69.76
N ALA A 11 -19.74 -0.54 -68.87
CA ALA A 11 -19.20 0.08 -67.65
C ALA A 11 -20.12 0.21 -66.39
N PRO A 12 -19.57 0.45 -65.17
CA PRO A 12 -18.17 0.40 -64.71
C PRO A 12 -17.94 -0.50 -63.46
N SER A 13 -16.70 -0.90 -63.27
CA SER A 13 -16.18 -1.59 -62.08
C SER A 13 -16.14 -0.66 -60.86
N LEU A 14 -16.69 -1.11 -59.73
CA LEU A 14 -16.66 -0.40 -58.46
C LEU A 14 -15.36 -0.76 -57.71
N THR A 15 -14.42 0.17 -57.63
CA THR A 15 -13.21 0.07 -56.81
C THR A 15 -13.58 0.22 -55.34
N VAL A 16 -13.47 -0.85 -54.56
CA VAL A 16 -13.66 -0.82 -53.10
C VAL A 16 -12.34 -0.39 -52.44
N LEU A 17 -12.34 0.81 -51.86
CA LEU A 17 -11.23 1.35 -51.09
C LEU A 17 -11.32 0.83 -49.65
N CYS A 18 -10.50 -0.18 -49.29
CA CYS A 18 -10.37 -0.65 -47.91
C CYS A 18 -9.61 0.39 -47.08
N ALA A 19 -10.33 1.14 -46.24
CA ALA A 19 -9.73 2.00 -45.22
C ALA A 19 -9.31 1.17 -44.00
N ALA A 20 -8.01 1.11 -43.73
CA ALA A 20 -7.46 0.49 -42.52
C ALA A 20 -7.75 1.37 -41.29
N LEU A 21 -8.65 0.91 -40.42
CA LEU A 21 -8.92 1.52 -39.11
C LEU A 21 -7.80 1.16 -38.12
N LEU A 22 -6.94 2.13 -37.82
CA LEU A 22 -5.99 2.08 -36.71
C LEU A 22 -6.77 2.13 -35.39
N VAL A 23 -6.94 0.98 -34.74
CA VAL A 23 -7.46 0.91 -33.37
C VAL A 23 -6.35 1.38 -32.42
N ALA A 24 -6.41 2.65 -31.99
CA ALA A 24 -5.58 3.16 -30.91
C ALA A 24 -6.00 2.47 -29.60
N ALA A 25 -5.19 1.52 -29.15
CA ALA A 25 -5.38 0.85 -27.86
C ALA A 25 -5.18 1.86 -26.72
N CYS A 26 -6.26 2.28 -26.06
CA CYS A 26 -6.18 2.92 -24.75
C CYS A 26 -5.66 1.89 -23.75
N ALA A 27 -4.35 1.88 -23.49
CA ALA A 27 -3.82 1.22 -22.31
C ALA A 27 -4.43 1.89 -21.06
N PRO A 28 -4.94 1.13 -20.07
CA PRO A 28 -5.41 1.72 -18.82
C PRO A 28 -4.22 2.40 -18.15
N MET A 29 -4.26 3.73 -18.05
CA MET A 29 -3.32 4.50 -17.25
C MET A 29 -3.51 4.06 -15.80
N SER A 30 -2.61 3.24 -15.26
CA SER A 30 -2.64 2.84 -13.87
C SER A 30 -2.74 4.10 -13.01
N ALA A 31 -3.86 4.28 -12.32
CA ALA A 31 -4.07 5.42 -11.45
C ALA A 31 -2.93 5.46 -10.42
N ARG A 32 -2.14 6.54 -10.45
CA ARG A 32 -1.13 6.77 -9.42
C ARG A 32 -1.84 6.91 -8.09
N TYR A 33 -1.24 6.37 -7.02
CA TYR A 33 -1.76 6.56 -5.68
C TYR A 33 -1.82 8.06 -5.36
N SER A 34 -2.99 8.54 -4.93
CA SER A 34 -3.20 9.90 -4.46
C SER A 34 -3.36 9.91 -2.95
N GLN A 35 -2.75 10.90 -2.31
CA GLN A 35 -2.85 11.15 -0.88
C GLN A 35 -3.79 12.32 -0.54
N GLU A 36 -4.55 12.84 -1.50
CA GLU A 36 -5.41 14.03 -1.34
C GLU A 36 -6.38 13.93 -0.16
N GLN A 37 -6.96 12.74 0.03
CA GLN A 37 -7.94 12.46 1.08
C GLN A 37 -7.33 12.22 2.47
N LEU A 38 -5.99 12.16 2.58
CA LEU A 38 -5.34 11.98 3.87
C LEU A 38 -5.30 13.29 4.67
N PRO A 39 -5.30 13.22 6.01
CA PRO A 39 -4.96 14.36 6.85
C PRO A 39 -3.57 14.90 6.50
N ASN A 40 -3.42 16.23 6.43
CA ASN A 40 -2.19 16.88 5.97
C ASN A 40 -0.94 16.43 6.75
N ALA A 41 -1.06 16.18 8.06
CA ALA A 41 0.05 15.76 8.91
C ALA A 41 0.70 14.44 8.47
N VAL A 42 -0.05 13.54 7.82
CA VAL A 42 0.45 12.23 7.37
C VAL A 42 0.70 12.17 5.86
N LYS A 43 0.62 13.30 5.15
CA LYS A 43 1.01 13.38 3.74
C LYS A 43 2.53 13.37 3.60
N VAL A 44 3.04 12.64 2.61
CA VAL A 44 4.43 12.71 2.20
C VAL A 44 4.67 14.06 1.51
N PRO A 45 5.76 14.78 1.85
CA PRO A 45 6.08 16.05 1.21
C PRO A 45 6.27 15.93 -0.30
N ASP A 46 6.08 17.04 -1.00
CA ASP A 46 6.36 17.14 -2.44
C ASP A 46 7.81 16.74 -2.79
N GLY A 47 8.06 16.46 -4.06
CA GLY A 47 9.36 15.96 -4.53
C GLY A 47 9.58 14.47 -4.26
N HIS A 48 8.51 13.72 -3.96
CA HIS A 48 8.54 12.30 -3.73
C HIS A 48 7.56 11.57 -4.65
N GLN A 49 7.90 10.33 -5.01
CA GLN A 49 7.05 9.46 -5.82
C GLN A 49 6.91 8.07 -5.20
N VAL A 50 5.76 7.45 -5.43
CA VAL A 50 5.48 6.09 -4.96
C VAL A 50 6.37 5.10 -5.70
N ALA A 51 7.12 4.31 -4.93
CA ALA A 51 7.97 3.25 -5.45
C ALA A 51 7.37 1.86 -5.26
N MET A 52 6.56 1.65 -4.22
CA MET A 52 5.92 0.38 -3.94
C MET A 52 4.67 0.59 -3.08
N GLN A 53 3.68 -0.27 -3.27
CA GLN A 53 2.48 -0.33 -2.44
C GLN A 53 2.28 -1.77 -1.99
N THR A 54 2.03 -1.95 -0.70
CA THR A 54 1.73 -3.27 -0.13
C THR A 54 0.54 -3.19 0.81
N VAL A 55 -0.12 -4.34 1.00
CA VAL A 55 -1.12 -4.56 2.03
C VAL A 55 -0.46 -5.34 3.15
N GLY A 56 -0.32 -4.71 4.30
CA GLY A 56 0.11 -5.36 5.53
C GLY A 56 -1.05 -6.13 6.16
N VAL A 57 -0.87 -7.43 6.39
CA VAL A 57 -1.84 -8.28 7.10
C VAL A 57 -1.10 -8.99 8.23
N GLY A 58 -1.61 -8.83 9.45
CA GLY A 58 -0.95 -9.40 10.60
C GLY A 58 -1.62 -9.07 11.92
N LYS A 59 -0.79 -8.92 12.95
CA LYS A 59 -1.23 -8.71 14.33
C LYS A 59 -0.32 -7.72 15.04
N ILE A 60 -0.88 -7.02 16.03
CA ILE A 60 -0.15 -6.15 16.94
C ILE A 60 -0.13 -6.79 18.32
N ALA A 61 1.07 -6.87 18.92
CA ALA A 61 1.24 -7.25 20.30
C ALA A 61 0.98 -6.04 21.20
N TYR A 62 0.11 -6.25 22.19
CA TYR A 62 -0.09 -5.39 23.34
C TYR A 62 0.34 -6.11 24.61
N GLU A 63 0.82 -5.37 25.59
CA GLU A 63 1.14 -5.87 26.92
C GLU A 63 0.50 -4.97 27.97
N CYS A 64 -0.19 -5.57 28.94
CA CYS A 64 -0.78 -4.82 30.04
C CYS A 64 0.32 -4.39 31.01
N LYS A 65 0.48 -3.08 31.19
CA LYS A 65 1.53 -2.49 32.04
C LYS A 65 0.94 -1.49 33.01
N ALA A 66 1.64 -1.27 34.13
CA ALA A 66 1.38 -0.10 34.95
C ALA A 66 1.61 1.17 34.13
N LYS A 67 0.69 2.13 34.26
CA LYS A 67 0.83 3.46 33.67
C LYS A 67 2.06 4.14 34.26
N LYS A 68 2.73 4.97 33.46
CA LYS A 68 3.93 5.71 33.88
C LYS A 68 3.66 6.69 35.02
N ASP A 69 2.44 7.20 35.13
CA ASP A 69 2.00 8.10 36.19
C ASP A 69 1.51 7.36 37.45
N MET A 70 1.60 6.03 37.47
CA MET A 70 1.15 5.15 38.55
C MET A 70 -0.35 5.25 38.88
N THR A 71 -1.17 5.82 37.99
CA THR A 71 -2.63 5.99 38.21
C THR A 71 -3.46 4.75 37.86
N GLY A 72 -2.81 3.67 37.42
CA GLY A 72 -3.49 2.43 37.05
C GLY A 72 -2.67 1.61 36.05
N HIS A 73 -3.38 0.91 35.17
CA HIS A 73 -2.78 0.03 34.16
C HIS A 73 -3.33 0.37 32.77
N GLU A 74 -2.57 0.04 31.73
CA GLU A 74 -2.96 0.23 30.34
C GLU A 74 -2.34 -0.83 29.42
N TRP A 75 -3.04 -1.13 28.33
CA TRP A 75 -2.47 -1.91 27.23
C TRP A 75 -1.47 -1.05 26.46
N VAL A 76 -0.19 -1.41 26.53
CA VAL A 76 0.90 -0.72 25.84
C VAL A 76 1.22 -1.45 24.53
N PHE A 77 1.37 -0.69 23.45
CA PHE A 77 1.84 -1.20 22.15
C PHE A 77 3.27 -1.75 22.29
N VAL A 78 3.47 -3.01 21.92
CA VAL A 78 4.78 -3.68 21.96
C VAL A 78 5.41 -3.72 20.57
N GLY A 79 4.65 -4.16 19.56
CA GLY A 79 5.17 -4.27 18.21
C GLY A 79 4.22 -4.96 17.23
N PRO A 80 4.43 -4.77 15.92
CA PRO A 80 3.72 -5.48 14.87
C PRO A 80 4.40 -6.80 14.50
N ASP A 81 3.62 -7.72 13.95
CA ASP A 81 4.06 -8.91 13.21
C ASP A 81 3.13 -9.08 12.01
N ALA A 82 3.59 -8.68 10.82
CA ALA A 82 2.78 -8.64 9.61
C ALA A 82 3.53 -9.07 8.36
N ALA A 83 2.82 -9.78 7.47
CA ALA A 83 3.23 -9.97 6.09
C ALA A 83 2.90 -8.70 5.28
N LEU A 84 3.76 -8.34 4.33
CA LEU A 84 3.50 -7.30 3.34
C LEU A 84 3.21 -7.96 2.00
N ASN A 85 1.99 -7.80 1.49
CA ASN A 85 1.54 -8.41 0.26
C ASN A 85 1.43 -7.37 -0.85
N ASP A 86 1.78 -7.71 -2.08
CA ASP A 86 1.51 -6.84 -3.23
C ASP A 86 0.00 -6.79 -3.57
N ARG A 87 -0.35 -6.03 -4.61
CA ARG A 87 -1.75 -5.88 -5.04
C ARG A 87 -2.37 -7.16 -5.63
N SER A 88 -1.56 -8.17 -5.98
CA SER A 88 -2.02 -9.50 -6.38
C SER A 88 -2.28 -10.43 -5.19
N GLY A 89 -1.89 -10.01 -3.97
CA GLY A 89 -1.98 -10.79 -2.76
C GLY A 89 -0.75 -11.65 -2.47
N MET A 90 0.30 -11.56 -3.29
CA MET A 90 1.55 -12.28 -3.07
C MET A 90 2.36 -11.60 -1.99
N GLN A 91 2.87 -12.37 -1.02
CA GLN A 91 3.78 -11.82 -0.02
C GLN A 91 5.10 -11.40 -0.66
N VAL A 92 5.49 -10.15 -0.44
CA VAL A 92 6.74 -9.53 -0.94
C VAL A 92 7.64 -9.04 0.18
N GLY A 93 7.21 -9.14 1.44
CA GLY A 93 8.01 -8.71 2.57
C GLY A 93 7.34 -8.93 3.93
N THR A 94 7.92 -8.29 4.95
CA THR A 94 7.44 -8.30 6.33
C THR A 94 7.56 -6.94 6.98
N TYR A 95 6.73 -6.70 7.99
CA TYR A 95 6.82 -5.56 8.89
C TYR A 95 6.81 -6.05 10.34
N VAL A 96 7.89 -5.81 11.07
CA VAL A 96 8.12 -6.29 12.43
C VAL A 96 8.75 -5.22 13.32
N GLY A 97 8.73 -5.40 14.64
CA GLY A 97 9.50 -4.56 15.57
C GLY A 97 9.37 -4.99 17.03
N PRO A 98 10.09 -4.33 17.96
CA PRO A 98 11.00 -3.20 17.74
C PRO A 98 12.45 -3.60 17.35
N PRO A 99 13.20 -2.74 16.61
CA PRO A 99 12.73 -1.48 16.01
C PRO A 99 11.79 -1.77 14.83
N ALA A 100 10.89 -0.82 14.53
CA ALA A 100 10.00 -0.92 13.37
C ALA A 100 10.83 -1.09 12.09
N THR A 101 10.70 -2.26 11.46
CA THR A 101 11.53 -2.70 10.34
C THR A 101 10.62 -3.22 9.23
N TRP A 102 10.78 -2.66 8.03
CA TRP A 102 10.17 -3.15 6.80
C TRP A 102 11.25 -3.88 6.01
N ALA A 103 11.04 -5.15 5.73
CA ALA A 103 11.96 -5.98 4.95
C ALA A 103 11.25 -6.49 3.69
N ASN A 104 11.97 -6.50 2.57
CA ASN A 104 11.52 -7.12 1.33
C ASN A 104 12.16 -8.52 1.21
N LEU A 105 11.54 -9.43 0.46
CA LEU A 105 12.07 -10.77 0.19
C LEU A 105 13.37 -10.77 -0.63
N ASP A 106 13.70 -9.67 -1.32
CA ASP A 106 15.02 -9.48 -1.95
C ASP A 106 16.17 -9.28 -0.94
N GLY A 107 15.87 -9.23 0.37
CA GLY A 107 16.83 -9.08 1.46
C GLY A 107 17.10 -7.63 1.86
N SER A 108 16.57 -6.65 1.12
CA SER A 108 16.67 -5.23 1.48
C SER A 108 15.70 -4.88 2.62
N LYS A 109 16.12 -3.97 3.51
CA LYS A 109 15.33 -3.58 4.69
C LYS A 109 15.60 -2.15 5.13
N VAL A 110 14.60 -1.51 5.72
CA VAL A 110 14.67 -0.17 6.32
C VAL A 110 14.05 -0.18 7.71
N THR A 111 14.65 0.58 8.62
CA THR A 111 13.96 1.08 9.82
C THR A 111 13.47 2.49 9.57
N ALA A 112 12.58 3.01 10.42
CA ALA A 112 12.08 4.38 10.25
C ALA A 112 11.75 5.06 11.58
N THR A 113 11.74 6.38 11.54
CA THR A 113 11.36 7.24 12.66
C THR A 113 9.98 7.83 12.42
N GLN A 114 9.12 7.81 13.44
CA GLN A 114 7.79 8.41 13.33
C GLN A 114 7.89 9.92 13.12
N VAL A 115 7.19 10.41 12.10
CA VAL A 115 7.04 11.84 11.81
C VAL A 115 5.72 12.35 12.35
N ALA A 116 4.63 11.65 12.02
CA ALA A 116 3.29 12.05 12.41
C ALA A 116 2.33 10.86 12.47
N VAL A 117 1.23 11.06 13.19
CA VAL A 117 0.06 10.18 13.19
C VAL A 117 -1.21 11.00 13.03
N ALA A 118 -2.26 10.37 12.50
CA ALA A 118 -3.58 10.96 12.42
C ALA A 118 -4.68 9.91 12.69
N PRO A 119 -5.83 10.30 13.25
CA PRO A 119 -6.95 9.38 13.46
C PRO A 119 -7.40 8.70 12.16
N ALA A 120 -7.79 7.42 12.26
CA ALA A 120 -8.22 6.59 11.12
C ALA A 120 -9.65 6.04 11.28
N GLY A 121 -10.47 6.71 12.11
CA GLY A 121 -11.78 6.21 12.53
C GLY A 121 -11.71 5.29 13.75
N ALA A 122 -12.88 5.06 14.35
CA ALA A 122 -12.99 4.23 15.56
C ALA A 122 -12.62 2.76 15.27
N GLY A 123 -11.92 2.12 16.21
CA GLY A 123 -11.51 0.72 16.11
C GLY A 123 -10.26 0.47 15.24
N ASN A 124 -9.66 1.50 14.66
CA ASN A 124 -8.49 1.39 13.79
C ASN A 124 -7.26 2.04 14.40
N ILE A 125 -6.09 1.41 14.24
CA ILE A 125 -4.83 2.10 14.55
C ILE A 125 -4.68 3.37 13.70
N PRO A 126 -4.00 4.41 14.23
CA PRO A 126 -3.80 5.65 13.50
C PRO A 126 -3.10 5.44 12.16
N TYR A 127 -3.44 6.30 11.20
CA TYR A 127 -2.57 6.57 10.06
C TYR A 127 -1.23 7.08 10.58
N GLN A 128 -0.17 6.77 9.85
CA GLN A 128 1.18 7.13 10.28
C GLN A 128 2.02 7.49 9.07
N LEU A 129 2.81 8.53 9.24
CA LEU A 129 3.94 8.84 8.38
C LEU A 129 5.23 8.59 9.14
N VAL A 130 6.14 7.85 8.53
CA VAL A 130 7.49 7.64 9.04
C VAL A 130 8.52 8.05 8.00
N LYS A 131 9.67 8.56 8.48
CA LYS A 131 10.84 8.84 7.65
C LYS A 131 11.80 7.66 7.73
N ALA A 132 12.10 7.05 6.59
CA ALA A 132 12.97 5.89 6.53
C ALA A 132 14.43 6.28 6.79
N ASN A 133 15.12 5.42 7.54
CA ASN A 133 16.57 5.45 7.66
C ASN A 133 17.19 4.82 6.40
N PRO A 134 18.51 4.99 6.18
CA PRO A 134 19.20 4.33 5.06
C PRO A 134 18.92 2.83 5.05
N ALA A 135 18.58 2.31 3.87
CA ALA A 135 18.34 0.90 3.67
C ALA A 135 19.64 0.10 3.88
N THR A 136 19.48 -1.13 4.34
CA THR A 136 20.53 -2.14 4.29
C THR A 136 20.17 -3.18 3.23
N GLY A 137 21.17 -3.77 2.59
CA GLY A 137 20.98 -4.66 1.45
C GLY A 137 20.71 -3.93 0.13
N SER A 138 20.61 -4.71 -0.94
CA SER A 138 20.30 -4.22 -2.27
C SER A 138 18.95 -4.71 -2.73
N GLY A 139 18.09 -3.80 -3.22
CA GLY A 139 16.73 -4.14 -3.60
C GLY A 139 15.72 -3.01 -3.46
N ALA A 140 14.45 -3.40 -3.36
CA ALA A 140 13.28 -2.54 -3.37
C ALA A 140 13.33 -1.43 -2.31
N MET A 141 13.88 -1.72 -1.12
CA MET A 141 13.96 -0.77 -0.02
C MET A 141 15.02 0.32 -0.21
N GLN A 142 15.95 0.17 -1.16
CA GLN A 142 16.96 1.20 -1.42
C GLN A 142 16.34 2.52 -1.88
N GLY A 143 16.76 3.62 -1.25
CA GLY A 143 16.27 4.96 -1.59
C GLY A 143 14.85 5.27 -1.08
N VAL A 144 14.19 4.33 -0.39
CA VAL A 144 12.93 4.65 0.31
C VAL A 144 13.22 5.75 1.34
N SER A 145 12.48 6.84 1.27
CA SER A 145 12.64 8.02 2.13
C SER A 145 11.46 8.20 3.09
N TYR A 146 10.26 7.79 2.70
CA TYR A 146 9.07 7.79 3.56
C TYR A 146 8.25 6.52 3.39
N ILE A 147 7.56 6.15 4.46
CA ILE A 147 6.52 5.11 4.43
C ILE A 147 5.26 5.67 5.06
N GLN A 148 4.14 5.57 4.35
CA GLN A 148 2.81 5.88 4.88
C GLN A 148 2.10 4.59 5.26
N ARG A 149 1.47 4.57 6.45
CA ARG A 149 0.45 3.60 6.83
C ARG A 149 -0.92 4.25 6.73
N VAL A 150 -1.78 3.69 5.88
CA VAL A 150 -3.12 4.20 5.58
C VAL A 150 -4.12 3.05 5.48
N ALA A 151 -5.41 3.35 5.24
CA ALA A 151 -6.47 2.35 5.08
C ALA A 151 -6.46 1.27 6.17
N THR A 152 -6.28 1.69 7.42
CA THR A 152 -6.12 0.80 8.56
C THR A 152 -7.46 0.17 8.96
N SER A 153 -7.42 -1.12 9.33
CA SER A 153 -8.54 -1.86 9.89
C SER A 153 -8.06 -2.62 11.12
N GLY A 154 -8.68 -2.37 12.27
CA GLY A 154 -8.35 -3.04 13.53
C GLY A 154 -7.01 -2.61 14.14
N GLY A 155 -6.43 -3.53 14.91
CA GLY A 155 -5.13 -3.38 15.56
C GLY A 155 -5.09 -2.48 16.79
N VAL A 156 -6.22 -1.94 17.25
CA VAL A 156 -6.28 -1.15 18.50
C VAL A 156 -6.04 -2.03 19.72
N ALA A 157 -5.76 -1.40 20.86
CA ALA A 157 -5.63 -2.12 22.13
C ALA A 157 -6.86 -3.01 22.40
N PRO A 158 -6.69 -4.20 23.00
CA PRO A 158 -7.80 -5.07 23.34
C PRO A 158 -8.86 -4.38 24.20
N SER A 159 -10.12 -4.79 24.04
CA SER A 159 -11.23 -4.35 24.88
C SER A 159 -11.29 -5.05 26.24
N SER A 160 -10.50 -6.13 26.41
CA SER A 160 -10.35 -6.80 27.70
C SER A 160 -9.77 -5.83 28.75
N PRO A 161 -10.22 -5.89 30.01
CA PRO A 161 -9.63 -5.08 31.07
C PRO A 161 -8.13 -5.33 31.18
N CYS A 162 -7.36 -4.25 31.32
CA CYS A 162 -5.99 -4.30 31.83
C CYS A 162 -6.01 -3.82 33.28
N GLY A 163 -5.91 -4.77 34.20
CA GLY A 163 -5.90 -4.60 35.65
C GLY A 163 -4.70 -5.27 36.31
N MET A 164 -4.63 -5.16 37.64
CA MET A 164 -3.53 -5.70 38.46
C MET A 164 -3.31 -7.21 38.23
N GLU A 165 -4.39 -7.95 38.07
CA GLU A 165 -4.44 -9.39 37.79
C GLU A 165 -3.89 -9.77 36.41
N SER A 166 -3.76 -8.80 35.51
CA SER A 166 -3.36 -8.99 34.11
C SER A 166 -2.04 -8.31 33.75
N ILE A 167 -1.33 -7.71 34.72
CA ILE A 167 -0.01 -7.11 34.46
C ILE A 167 0.94 -8.14 33.84
N GLY A 168 1.59 -7.75 32.75
CA GLY A 168 2.49 -8.60 31.97
C GLY A 168 1.78 -9.56 31.01
N ALA A 169 0.44 -9.64 31.04
CA ALA A 169 -0.32 -10.36 30.03
C ALA A 169 -0.07 -9.74 28.65
N LYS A 170 0.00 -10.60 27.63
CA LYS A 170 0.20 -10.20 26.23
C LYS A 170 -0.99 -10.63 25.41
N GLN A 171 -1.43 -9.75 24.52
CA GLN A 171 -2.52 -10.04 23.59
C GLN A 171 -2.13 -9.62 22.18
N TRP A 172 -2.52 -10.46 21.23
CA TRP A 172 -2.35 -10.19 19.80
C TRP A 172 -3.70 -9.74 19.22
N VAL A 173 -3.71 -8.56 18.61
CA VAL A 173 -4.90 -8.02 17.95
C VAL A 173 -4.68 -8.02 16.44
N PRO A 174 -5.57 -8.64 15.66
CA PRO A 174 -5.44 -8.66 14.20
C PRO A 174 -5.57 -7.24 13.63
N TYR A 175 -4.84 -6.98 12.57
CA TYR A 175 -4.94 -5.72 11.83
C TYR A 175 -4.60 -5.88 10.35
N GLN A 176 -5.05 -4.90 9.58
CA GLN A 176 -4.66 -4.70 8.19
C GLN A 176 -4.35 -3.21 7.96
N ALA A 177 -3.43 -2.91 7.06
CA ALA A 177 -3.18 -1.55 6.58
C ALA A 177 -2.51 -1.55 5.21
N ASP A 178 -2.69 -0.48 4.44
CA ASP A 178 -1.87 -0.22 3.26
C ASP A 178 -0.56 0.48 3.67
N TYR A 179 0.55 0.00 3.13
CA TYR A 179 1.88 0.62 3.26
C TYR A 179 2.34 1.14 1.91
N ILE A 180 2.52 2.47 1.84
CA ILE A 180 2.95 3.15 0.62
C ILE A 180 4.39 3.62 0.83
N PHE A 181 5.30 3.10 0.02
CA PHE A 181 6.73 3.37 0.07
C PHE A 181 7.08 4.43 -0.96
N TRP A 182 7.79 5.46 -0.52
CA TRP A 182 8.11 6.63 -1.33
C TRP A 182 9.62 6.79 -1.47
N LYS A 183 10.05 7.26 -2.63
CA LYS A 183 11.43 7.69 -2.90
C LYS A 183 11.42 9.15 -3.32
N ALA A 184 12.56 9.82 -3.21
CA ALA A 184 12.75 11.10 -3.88
C ALA A 184 12.50 10.92 -5.39
N ALA A 185 11.84 11.91 -6.01
CA ALA A 185 11.54 11.92 -7.44
C ALA A 185 12.76 12.26 -8.29
#